data_AF-R9CLV0-F1
#
_entry.id   AF-R9CLV0-F1
#
_cell.length_a   1.000
_cell.length_b   1.000
_cell.length_c   1.000
_cell.angle_alpha   90.00
_cell.angle_beta   90.00
_cell.angle_gamma   90.00
#
_symmetry.space_group_name_H-M   'P 1'
#
loop_
_entity.id
_entity.type
_entity.pdbx_description
1 polymer ?
#
loop_
_entity_poly.entity_id
_entity_poly.type
_entity_poly.pdbx_seq_one_letter_code
_entity_poly.pdbx_strand_id
1 'polypeptide(L)'
;MRRNLRLTIIVVMIFFIMTGCIVRNQSSAHNTIEQGSKIKDTYIYNVEDNFKGMKLEINLTLTKGNVKFELKDPNGDIQWSEEVTSDKPLKEIKSFDKIVGDWTLTFESIDNSGEGEFDLQFNRL
;
A
#
# COMPACT_ATOMS: atom_id res chain seq x y z
N MET A 1 -28.96 0.89 -14.77
CA MET A 1 -27.66 1.52 -15.05
C MET A 1 -26.67 1.05 -13.98
N ARG A 2 -25.88 0.00 -14.24
CA ARG A 2 -24.85 -0.44 -13.26
C ARG A 2 -23.77 0.63 -13.25
N ARG A 3 -23.65 1.38 -12.17
CA ARG A 3 -22.51 2.29 -11.97
C ARG A 3 -21.30 1.39 -11.76
N ASN A 4 -20.39 1.38 -12.73
CA ASN A 4 -19.13 0.66 -12.62
C ASN A 4 -18.39 1.21 -11.40
N LEU A 5 -18.12 0.35 -10.42
CA LEU A 5 -17.28 0.72 -9.30
C LEU A 5 -15.83 0.78 -9.79
N ARG A 6 -15.22 1.95 -9.66
CA ARG A 6 -13.80 2.14 -9.88
C ARG A 6 -13.16 2.51 -8.55
N LEU A 7 -12.17 1.72 -8.17
CA LEU A 7 -11.32 1.97 -7.02
C LEU A 7 -9.94 2.34 -7.54
N THR A 8 -9.50 3.55 -7.29
CA THR A 8 -8.13 3.97 -7.62
C THR A 8 -7.30 4.01 -6.35
N ILE A 9 -6.23 3.23 -6.30
CA ILE A 9 -5.27 3.19 -5.18
C ILE A 9 -3.95 3.78 -5.68
N ILE A 10 -3.48 4.82 -5.00
CA ILE A 10 -2.13 5.34 -5.17
C ILE A 10 -1.35 5.00 -3.90
N VAL A 11 -0.35 4.13 -4.03
CA VAL A 11 0.54 3.77 -2.93
C VAL A 11 1.86 4.50 -3.13
N VAL A 12 2.19 5.43 -2.24
CA VAL A 12 3.46 6.14 -2.24
C VAL A 12 4.27 5.69 -1.04
N MET A 13 5.52 5.31 -1.29
CA MET A 13 6.44 4.89 -0.25
C MET A 13 7.60 5.87 -0.10
N ILE A 14 7.88 6.29 1.15
CA ILE A 14 8.95 7.26 1.46
C ILE A 14 9.85 6.69 2.56
N PHE A 15 11.16 6.70 2.33
CA PHE A 15 12.18 6.27 3.29
C PHE A 15 12.74 7.43 4.12
N PHE A 16 13.05 7.15 5.38
CA PHE A 16 13.79 8.07 6.25
C PHE A 16 15.24 7.60 6.41
N ILE A 17 16.21 8.43 6.01
CA ILE A 17 17.65 8.23 6.27
C ILE A 17 18.24 9.39 7.08
N MET A 18 19.26 9.12 7.90
CA MET A 18 19.89 10.12 8.78
C MET A 18 21.13 10.81 8.19
N THR A 19 21.63 10.41 7.04
CA THR A 19 22.71 11.13 6.36
C THR A 19 22.11 12.32 5.63
N GLY A 20 22.71 13.51 5.78
CA GLY A 20 22.19 14.82 5.38
C GLY A 20 21.90 15.06 3.88
N CYS A 21 21.71 14.02 3.09
CA CYS A 21 21.13 14.06 1.77
C CYS A 21 19.91 13.13 1.78
N ILE A 22 18.70 13.68 1.77
CA ILE A 22 17.45 12.92 1.66
C ILE A 22 17.47 12.19 0.31
N VAL A 23 17.88 10.93 0.29
CA VAL A 23 17.67 10.03 -0.85
C VAL A 23 16.19 9.63 -0.81
N ARG A 24 15.38 10.44 -1.47
CA ARG A 24 13.94 10.23 -1.60
C ARG A 24 13.72 9.20 -2.71
N ASN A 25 14.01 7.92 -2.45
CA ASN A 25 13.53 6.86 -3.31
C ASN A 25 12.02 6.74 -3.11
N GLN A 26 11.28 7.47 -3.94
CA GLN A 26 9.82 7.47 -3.95
C GLN A 26 9.38 6.52 -5.06
N SER A 27 8.72 5.43 -4.68
CA SER A 27 7.94 4.63 -5.62
C SER A 27 6.47 4.97 -5.45
N SER A 28 5.75 5.01 -6.57
CA SER A 28 4.31 5.20 -6.59
C SER A 28 3.66 4.10 -7.44
N ALA A 29 2.73 3.37 -6.85
CA ALA A 29 1.79 2.53 -7.59
C ALA A 29 0.55 3.36 -7.95
N HIS A 30 -0.03 3.16 -9.13
CA HIS A 30 -1.37 3.65 -9.46
C HIS A 30 -2.17 2.52 -10.09
N ASN A 31 -3.13 2.00 -9.34
CA ASN A 31 -3.93 0.87 -9.80
C ASN A 31 -5.41 1.20 -9.75
N THR A 32 -6.14 0.81 -10.80
CA THR A 32 -7.60 0.88 -10.85
C THR A 32 -8.16 -0.53 -10.76
N ILE A 33 -8.91 -0.81 -9.70
CA ILE A 33 -9.54 -2.10 -9.46
C ILE A 33 -10.99 -1.99 -9.92
N GLU A 34 -11.35 -2.84 -10.87
CA GLU A 34 -12.73 -3.01 -11.32
C GLU A 34 -13.38 -4.20 -10.59
N GLN A 35 -14.72 -4.26 -10.61
CA GLN A 35 -15.48 -5.33 -9.98
C GLN A 35 -15.01 -6.72 -10.47
N GLY A 36 -14.72 -7.63 -9.54
CA GLY A 36 -14.25 -8.98 -9.83
C GLY A 36 -12.84 -9.07 -10.43
N SER A 37 -12.08 -7.97 -10.44
CA SER A 37 -10.68 -7.98 -10.87
C SER A 37 -9.75 -8.36 -9.72
N LYS A 38 -8.62 -9.00 -10.07
CA LYS A 38 -7.51 -9.29 -9.17
C LYS A 38 -6.27 -8.54 -9.67
N ILE A 39 -5.63 -7.79 -8.80
CA ILE A 39 -4.35 -7.13 -9.08
C ILE A 39 -3.25 -7.76 -8.24
N LYS A 40 -2.10 -8.04 -8.84
CA LYS A 40 -0.90 -8.41 -8.10
C LYS A 40 0.30 -7.70 -8.73
N ASP A 41 0.98 -6.88 -7.94
CA ASP A 41 2.19 -6.17 -8.35
C ASP A 41 3.32 -6.38 -7.34
N THR A 42 4.55 -6.26 -7.80
CA THR A 42 5.74 -6.34 -6.95
C THR A 42 6.57 -5.07 -7.10
N TYR A 43 6.98 -4.49 -5.98
CA TYR A 43 7.81 -3.30 -5.90
C TYR A 43 9.08 -3.62 -5.13
N ILE A 44 10.23 -3.32 -5.73
CA ILE A 44 11.54 -3.63 -5.15
C ILE A 44 12.21 -2.33 -4.69
N TYR A 45 12.68 -2.34 -3.45
CA TYR A 45 13.30 -1.22 -2.78
C TYR A 45 14.66 -1.63 -2.22
N ASN A 46 15.72 -1.04 -2.75
CA ASN A 46 17.06 -1.23 -2.20
C ASN A 46 17.30 -0.16 -1.14
N VAL A 47 17.58 -0.57 0.10
CA VAL A 47 17.64 0.29 1.28
C VAL A 47 18.98 0.16 2.00
N GLU A 48 19.58 1.30 2.38
CA GLU A 48 20.84 1.35 3.13
C GLU A 48 20.67 0.88 4.58
N ASP A 49 21.72 0.36 5.20
CA ASP A 49 21.67 -0.09 6.60
C ASP A 49 21.21 0.97 7.61
N ASN A 50 21.40 2.26 7.28
CA ASN A 50 21.05 3.38 8.15
C ASN A 50 19.56 3.82 8.06
N PHE A 51 18.73 3.22 7.18
CA PHE A 51 17.32 3.61 7.07
C PHE A 51 16.57 3.32 8.38
N LYS A 52 15.63 4.20 8.76
CA LYS A 52 14.92 4.10 10.05
C LYS A 52 13.54 3.47 9.96
N GLY A 53 12.92 3.57 8.80
CA GLY A 53 11.60 3.04 8.57
C GLY A 53 11.02 3.51 7.25
N MET A 54 9.75 3.24 7.08
CA MET A 54 9.00 3.58 5.88
C MET A 54 7.73 4.35 6.23
N LYS A 55 7.31 5.20 5.30
CA LYS A 55 6.01 5.85 5.31
C LYS A 55 5.22 5.34 4.12
N LEU A 56 4.08 4.74 4.40
CA LEU A 56 3.11 4.28 3.43
C LEU A 56 2.00 5.31 3.33
N GLU A 57 1.87 5.95 2.17
CA GLU A 57 0.75 6.84 1.87
C GLU A 57 -0.18 6.14 0.88
N ILE A 58 -1.44 6.00 1.27
CA ILE A 58 -2.50 5.40 0.47
C ILE A 58 -3.51 6.49 0.17
N ASN A 59 -3.63 6.84 -1.11
CA ASN A 59 -4.73 7.66 -1.59
C ASN A 59 -5.71 6.73 -2.29
N LEU A 60 -6.91 6.61 -1.72
CA LEU A 60 -7.96 5.75 -2.21
C LEU A 60 -9.14 6.60 -2.65
N THR A 61 -9.58 6.42 -3.89
CA THR A 61 -10.85 6.99 -4.37
C THR A 61 -11.83 5.87 -4.56
N LEU A 62 -12.80 5.78 -3.65
CA LEU A 62 -13.95 4.88 -3.78
C LEU A 62 -15.13 5.64 -4.38
N THR A 63 -15.71 5.06 -5.41
CA THR A 63 -16.97 5.55 -5.96
C THR A 63 -18.17 5.10 -5.11
N LYS A 64 -18.04 3.97 -4.37
CA LYS A 64 -18.99 3.42 -3.40
C LYS A 64 -18.38 2.17 -2.69
N GLY A 65 -18.75 1.92 -1.45
CA GLY A 65 -18.54 0.63 -0.79
C GLY A 65 -17.41 0.60 0.24
N ASN A 66 -17.08 -0.61 0.68
CA ASN A 66 -16.10 -0.89 1.72
C ASN A 66 -14.85 -1.57 1.14
N VAL A 67 -13.69 -1.16 1.64
CA VAL A 67 -12.41 -1.80 1.35
C VAL A 67 -11.71 -2.13 2.66
N LYS A 68 -11.29 -3.39 2.80
CA LYS A 68 -10.39 -3.82 3.86
C LYS A 68 -8.96 -3.75 3.36
N PHE A 69 -8.06 -3.20 4.17
CA PHE A 69 -6.62 -3.23 3.98
C PHE A 69 -5.96 -4.10 5.04
N GLU A 70 -4.89 -4.77 4.67
CA GLU A 70 -4.03 -5.50 5.60
C GLU A 70 -2.57 -5.39 5.12
N LEU A 71 -1.68 -4.91 5.98
CA LEU A 71 -0.25 -4.86 5.75
C LEU A 71 0.44 -5.84 6.70
N LYS A 72 1.15 -6.80 6.11
CA LYS A 72 1.97 -7.77 6.83
C LYS A 72 3.45 -7.47 6.65
N ASP A 73 4.20 -7.66 7.72
CA ASP A 73 5.66 -7.62 7.69
C ASP A 73 6.26 -8.95 7.19
N PRO A 74 7.59 -9.04 7.04
CA PRO A 74 8.27 -10.25 6.57
C PRO A 74 8.15 -11.47 7.50
N ASN A 75 7.73 -11.27 8.75
CA ASN A 75 7.46 -12.36 9.68
C ASN A 75 6.01 -12.87 9.56
N GLY A 76 5.18 -12.17 8.77
CA GLY A 76 3.75 -12.44 8.64
C GLY A 76 2.90 -11.72 9.68
N ASP A 77 3.48 -10.87 10.53
CA ASP A 77 2.75 -10.13 11.54
C ASP A 77 1.98 -8.97 10.90
N ILE A 78 0.73 -8.79 11.30
CA ILE A 78 -0.12 -7.70 10.79
C ILE A 78 0.30 -6.40 11.48
N GLN A 79 0.93 -5.51 10.71
CA GLN A 79 1.36 -4.19 11.17
C GLN A 79 0.27 -3.13 11.02
N TRP A 80 -0.68 -3.34 10.09
CA TRP A 80 -1.84 -2.49 9.92
C TRP A 80 -3.00 -3.28 9.31
N SER A 81 -4.21 -3.08 9.82
CA SER A 81 -5.44 -3.57 9.22
C SER A 81 -6.53 -2.55 9.46
N GLU A 82 -7.29 -2.21 8.42
CA GLU A 82 -8.33 -1.19 8.51
C GLU A 82 -9.42 -1.45 7.48
N GLU A 83 -10.68 -1.26 7.86
CA GLU A 83 -11.82 -1.27 6.94
C GLU A 83 -12.27 0.18 6.72
N VAL A 84 -12.30 0.59 5.47
CA VAL A 84 -12.69 1.93 5.05
C VAL A 84 -14.00 1.84 4.31
N THR A 85 -15.04 2.42 4.92
CA THR A 85 -16.29 2.75 4.24
C THR A 85 -16.24 4.19 3.81
N SER A 86 -16.22 4.47 2.50
CA SER A 86 -16.28 5.87 2.07
C SER A 86 -16.97 6.04 0.72
N ASP A 87 -17.85 7.04 0.69
CA ASP A 87 -18.38 7.67 -0.52
C ASP A 87 -17.47 8.81 -1.02
N LYS A 88 -16.35 9.05 -0.33
CA LYS A 88 -15.38 10.12 -0.57
C LYS A 88 -13.94 9.60 -0.70
N PRO A 89 -13.03 10.36 -1.32
CA PRO A 89 -11.61 10.03 -1.33
C PRO A 89 -11.04 9.93 0.11
N LEU A 90 -10.29 8.87 0.37
CA LEU A 90 -9.51 8.66 1.58
C LEU A 90 -8.03 8.97 1.28
N LYS A 91 -7.37 9.64 2.22
CA LYS A 91 -5.92 9.77 2.25
C LYS A 91 -5.39 9.31 3.60
N GLU A 92 -4.80 8.13 3.62
CA GLU A 92 -4.19 7.55 4.81
C GLU A 92 -2.67 7.59 4.70
N ILE A 93 -2.04 7.85 5.83
CA ILE A 93 -0.60 7.90 5.95
C ILE A 93 -0.21 7.11 7.20
N LYS A 94 0.52 6.01 7.01
CA LYS A 94 1.05 5.19 8.11
C LYS A 94 2.58 5.20 8.08
N SER A 95 3.19 5.04 9.24
CA SER A 95 4.65 4.97 9.39
C SER A 95 5.00 3.72 10.18
N PHE A 96 6.02 3.02 9.73
CA PHE A 96 6.43 1.73 10.28
C PHE A 96 7.94 1.73 10.49
N ASP A 97 8.37 1.05 11.54
CA ASP A 97 9.79 0.84 11.83
C ASP A 97 10.46 0.02 10.72
N LYS A 98 11.79 0.14 10.65
CA LYS A 98 12.62 -0.65 9.72
C LYS A 98 12.44 -2.15 9.99
N ILE A 99 11.86 -2.84 9.02
CA ILE A 99 11.97 -4.30 8.88
C ILE A 99 12.31 -4.60 7.42
N VAL A 100 13.45 -5.24 7.21
CA VAL A 100 13.95 -5.65 5.88
C VAL A 100 13.32 -6.99 5.53
N GLY A 101 12.93 -7.17 4.28
CA GLY A 101 12.33 -8.39 3.76
C GLY A 101 11.10 -8.08 2.92
N ASP A 102 10.30 -9.12 2.66
CA ASP A 102 9.10 -9.03 1.85
C ASP A 102 7.90 -8.65 2.71
N TRP A 103 7.34 -7.47 2.46
CA TRP A 103 6.07 -7.06 3.05
C TRP A 103 4.95 -7.30 2.04
N THR A 104 3.75 -7.53 2.56
CA THR A 104 2.57 -7.73 1.71
C THR A 104 1.47 -6.77 2.12
N LEU A 105 1.04 -5.91 1.21
CA LEU A 105 -0.16 -5.10 1.35
C LEU A 105 -1.29 -5.76 0.55
N THR A 106 -2.32 -6.25 1.22
CA THR A 106 -3.55 -6.70 0.57
C THR A 106 -4.65 -5.66 0.72
N PHE A 107 -5.52 -5.63 -0.27
CA PHE A 107 -6.77 -4.88 -0.22
C PHE A 107 -7.90 -5.70 -0.84
N GLU A 108 -9.06 -5.65 -0.23
CA GLU A 108 -10.23 -6.39 -0.66
C GLU A 108 -11.46 -5.49 -0.61
N SER A 109 -12.18 -5.39 -1.72
CA SER A 109 -13.50 -4.77 -1.76
C SER A 109 -14.54 -5.77 -1.26
N ILE A 110 -15.09 -5.50 -0.08
CA ILE A 110 -16.10 -6.35 0.56
C ILE A 110 -17.38 -6.44 -0.29
N ASP A 111 -17.74 -5.35 -0.97
CA ASP A 111 -19.00 -5.26 -1.72
C ASP A 111 -18.94 -5.83 -3.14
N ASN A 112 -17.76 -5.88 -3.76
CA ASN A 112 -17.64 -6.12 -5.21
C ASN A 112 -16.55 -7.12 -5.59
N SER A 113 -16.06 -7.90 -4.63
CA SER A 113 -15.10 -9.01 -4.82
C SER A 113 -13.86 -8.63 -5.63
N GLY A 114 -13.50 -7.34 -5.67
CA GLY A 114 -12.26 -6.86 -6.27
C GLY A 114 -11.17 -6.98 -5.23
N GLU A 115 -10.06 -7.62 -5.57
CA GLU A 115 -8.97 -7.89 -4.64
C GLU A 115 -7.63 -7.47 -5.25
N GLY A 116 -6.66 -7.21 -4.40
CA GLY A 116 -5.30 -7.17 -4.86
C GLY A 116 -4.26 -7.17 -3.78
N GLU A 117 -3.03 -7.33 -4.25
CA GLU A 117 -1.87 -7.62 -3.44
C GLU A 117 -0.65 -6.87 -4.01
N PHE A 118 0.04 -6.13 -3.16
CA PHE A 118 1.32 -5.53 -3.48
C PHE A 118 2.41 -6.17 -2.63
N ASP A 119 3.33 -6.84 -3.30
CA ASP A 119 4.54 -7.37 -2.70
C ASP A 119 5.60 -6.26 -2.67
N LEU A 120 6.05 -5.90 -1.47
CA LEU A 120 6.98 -4.79 -1.23
C LEU A 120 8.30 -5.37 -0.70
N GLN A 121 9.28 -5.52 -1.59
CA GLN A 121 10.55 -6.20 -1.29
C GLN A 121 11.60 -5.19 -0.87
N PHE A 122 11.97 -5.18 0.41
CA PHE A 122 13.04 -4.31 0.92
C PHE A 122 14.34 -5.09 1.03
N ASN A 123 15.23 -4.87 0.07
CA ASN A 123 16.53 -5.51 0.01
C ASN A 123 17.60 -4.60 0.60
N ARG A 124 18.51 -5.16 1.40
CA ARG A 124 19.69 -4.43 1.85
C ARG A 124 20.62 -4.20 0.66
N LEU A 125 21.14 -2.98 0.54
CA LEU A 125 22.23 -2.63 -0.37
C LEU A 125 23.56 -3.24 0.09
#